data_AF-A0A2S8GHV4-F1
#
_entry.id   AF-A0A2S8GHV4-F1
#
_cell.length_a   1.000
_cell.length_b   1.000
_cell.length_c   1.000
_cell.angle_alpha   90.00
_cell.angle_beta   90.00
_cell.angle_gamma   90.00
#
_symmetry.space_group_name_H-M   'P 1'
#
loop_
_entity.id
_entity.type
_entity.pdbx_description
1 polymer ?
#
loop_
_entity_poly.entity_id
_entity_poly.type
_entity_poly.pdbx_seq_one_letter_code
_entity_poly.pdbx_strand_id
1 'polypeptide(L)'
;MNLAYSSAREAAAELKKRYFPGLHVLPYNRFNVESSTHWWLSPTGDKAAFRLGKYILTTDGEWLKERTLFCGWNIEKGMAHAGSWPASNVMNKSWHWHDFVPVTNEPLVQMIAEARTAVDADLQLVVCAAVPGGQSAHIVMQVSGSRLKPLAYQPGDNILVNLARTADMASFSDELRKLNGPPTAWHWLDVRIGQAFSLNPKGPNQLEACAKMLKAFARRVHS
;
A
#
# COMPACT_ATOMS: atom_id res chain seq x y z
N MET A 1 14.31 5.39 -10.66
CA MET A 1 15.02 5.09 -9.39
C MET A 1 15.37 3.62 -9.33
N ASN A 2 16.45 3.25 -8.63
CA ASN A 2 16.99 1.89 -8.64
C ASN A 2 17.28 1.35 -7.23
N LEU A 3 17.00 0.07 -7.04
CA LEU A 3 17.39 -0.71 -5.87
C LEU A 3 18.35 -1.82 -6.31
N ALA A 4 19.49 -1.91 -5.63
CA ALA A 4 20.56 -2.85 -5.96
C ALA A 4 20.29 -4.26 -5.43
N TYR A 5 19.12 -4.80 -5.74
CA TYR A 5 18.62 -6.09 -5.26
C TYR A 5 17.98 -6.88 -6.39
N SER A 6 17.93 -8.21 -6.22
CA SER A 6 17.31 -9.12 -7.18
C SER A 6 15.82 -9.34 -6.93
N SER A 7 15.35 -9.07 -5.72
CA SER A 7 13.98 -9.39 -5.29
C SER A 7 13.44 -8.45 -4.20
N ALA A 8 12.11 -8.45 -4.04
CA ALA A 8 11.43 -7.78 -2.92
C ALA A 8 11.93 -8.27 -1.55
N ARG A 9 12.19 -9.57 -1.42
CA ARG A 9 12.69 -10.21 -0.20
C ARG A 9 14.02 -9.62 0.24
N GLU A 10 14.99 -9.53 -0.67
CA GLU A 10 16.31 -8.99 -0.39
C GLU A 10 16.22 -7.52 0.02
N ALA A 11 15.46 -6.72 -0.73
CA ALA A 11 15.25 -5.31 -0.41
C ALA A 11 14.59 -5.13 0.96
N ALA A 12 13.58 -5.93 1.30
CA ALA A 12 12.91 -5.89 2.60
C ALA A 12 13.85 -6.28 3.76
N ALA A 13 14.65 -7.33 3.57
CA ALA A 13 15.63 -7.76 4.58
C ALA A 13 16.67 -6.68 4.86
N GLU A 14 17.17 -6.01 3.82
CA GLU A 14 18.16 -4.93 3.96
C GLU A 14 17.55 -3.64 4.54
N LEU A 15 16.32 -3.27 4.15
CA LEU A 15 15.59 -2.17 4.78
C LEU A 15 15.44 -2.40 6.29
N LYS A 16 14.98 -3.60 6.69
CA LYS A 16 14.85 -3.99 8.09
C LYS A 16 16.20 -3.85 8.81
N LYS A 17 17.24 -4.48 8.28
CA LYS A 17 18.57 -4.53 8.89
C LYS A 17 19.15 -3.13 9.13
N ARG A 18 19.02 -2.22 8.16
CA ARG A 18 19.72 -0.92 8.19
C ARG A 18 18.89 0.22 8.77
N TYR A 19 17.59 0.24 8.51
CA TYR A 19 16.75 1.42 8.76
C TYR A 19 15.57 1.16 9.69
N PHE A 20 15.15 -0.10 9.82
CA PHE A 20 13.97 -0.49 10.58
C PHE A 20 14.19 -1.75 11.45
N PRO A 21 15.18 -1.77 12.35
CA PRO A 21 15.56 -2.98 13.09
C PRO A 21 14.45 -3.53 13.99
N GLY A 22 13.49 -2.68 14.40
CA GLY A 22 12.32 -3.08 15.20
C GLY A 22 11.15 -3.64 14.41
N LEU A 23 11.22 -3.70 13.07
CA LEU A 23 10.16 -4.28 12.24
C LEU A 23 10.44 -5.75 11.91
N HIS A 24 9.38 -6.49 11.59
CA HIS A 24 9.41 -7.87 11.13
C HIS A 24 9.26 -7.92 9.61
N VAL A 25 10.08 -8.75 8.97
CA VAL A 25 9.97 -9.03 7.52
C VAL A 25 9.07 -10.25 7.35
N LEU A 26 7.91 -10.06 6.71
CA LEU A 26 6.89 -11.11 6.58
C LEU A 26 6.50 -11.29 5.10
N PRO A 27 6.47 -12.52 4.57
CA PRO A 27 5.92 -12.77 3.25
C PRO A 27 4.39 -12.69 3.27
N TYR A 28 3.77 -12.23 2.19
CA TYR A 28 2.31 -12.35 2.00
C TYR A 28 1.89 -13.83 1.92
N ASN A 29 2.53 -14.60 1.03
CA ASN A 29 2.26 -16.03 0.92
C ASN A 29 3.08 -16.80 1.96
N ARG A 30 2.48 -17.02 3.14
CA ARG A 30 3.12 -17.79 4.22
C ARG A 30 3.28 -19.28 3.94
N PHE A 31 2.58 -19.81 2.93
CA PHE A 31 2.62 -21.23 2.56
C PHE A 31 3.66 -21.50 1.48
N ASN A 32 4.00 -20.49 0.67
CA ASN A 32 5.08 -20.55 -0.31
C ASN A 32 5.91 -19.26 -0.28
N VAL A 33 6.78 -19.17 0.73
CA VAL A 33 7.61 -17.98 1.03
C VAL A 33 8.55 -17.66 -0.13
N GLU A 34 9.12 -18.67 -0.78
CA GLU A 34 10.10 -18.49 -1.86
C GLU A 34 9.47 -17.84 -3.09
N SER A 35 8.22 -18.16 -3.39
CA SER A 35 7.45 -17.56 -4.48
C SER A 35 6.78 -16.21 -4.14
N SER A 36 6.89 -15.75 -2.89
CA SER A 36 6.17 -14.56 -2.45
C SER A 36 6.69 -13.31 -3.17
N THR A 37 5.84 -12.70 -4.00
CA THR A 37 6.08 -11.43 -4.71
C THR A 37 5.87 -10.22 -3.81
N HIS A 38 5.14 -10.40 -2.71
CA HIS A 38 4.78 -9.37 -1.74
C HIS A 38 5.46 -9.63 -0.38
N TRP A 39 6.08 -8.59 0.16
CA TRP A 39 6.77 -8.61 1.44
C TRP A 39 6.38 -7.40 2.28
N TRP A 40 6.19 -7.63 3.57
CA TRP A 40 5.80 -6.62 4.55
C TRP A 40 6.95 -6.30 5.48
N LEU A 41 7.08 -5.04 5.85
CA LEU A 41 7.74 -4.62 7.09
C LEU A 41 6.66 -4.22 8.09
N SER A 42 6.48 -5.05 9.12
CA SER A 42 5.39 -4.94 10.08
C SER A 42 5.92 -4.65 11.49
N PRO A 43 5.27 -3.79 12.29
CA PRO A 43 5.67 -3.55 13.68
C PRO A 43 5.49 -4.79 14.58
N THR A 44 4.71 -5.77 14.15
CA THR A 44 4.54 -7.05 14.86
C THR A 44 4.90 -8.22 13.95
N GLY A 45 5.38 -9.32 14.55
CA GLY A 45 5.56 -10.60 13.86
C GLY A 45 4.25 -11.27 13.44
N ASP A 46 3.11 -10.70 13.83
CA ASP A 46 1.79 -11.15 13.41
C ASP A 46 1.63 -11.02 11.89
N LYS A 47 1.22 -12.14 11.28
CA LYS A 47 0.90 -12.24 9.86
C LYS A 47 -0.50 -11.73 9.55
N ALA A 48 -1.30 -11.39 10.57
CA ALA A 48 -2.58 -10.73 10.42
C ALA A 48 -2.41 -9.50 9.53
N ALA A 49 -2.95 -9.56 8.32
CA ALA A 49 -2.77 -8.54 7.28
C ALA A 49 -3.22 -7.14 7.76
N PHE A 50 -4.16 -7.13 8.70
CA PHE A 50 -5.20 -6.13 8.76
C PHE A 50 -5.17 -5.12 9.93
N ARG A 51 -4.49 -5.43 11.02
CA ARG A 51 -4.59 -4.59 12.24
C ARG A 51 -3.78 -3.30 12.15
N LEU A 52 -2.66 -3.33 11.43
CA LEU A 52 -1.62 -2.30 11.49
C LEU A 52 -1.33 -1.79 10.08
N GLY A 53 -1.00 -0.50 9.96
CA GLY A 53 -0.34 0.00 8.77
C GLY A 53 1.02 -0.70 8.60
N LYS A 54 1.39 -1.04 7.36
CA LYS A 54 2.65 -1.77 7.08
C LYS A 54 3.37 -1.16 5.91
N TYR A 55 4.68 -1.29 5.87
CA TYR A 55 5.38 -1.04 4.62
C TYR A 55 5.27 -2.26 3.71
N ILE A 56 5.04 -2.00 2.43
CA ILE A 56 4.89 -2.99 1.38
C ILE A 56 6.05 -2.90 0.40
N LEU A 57 6.57 -4.06 0.04
CA LEU A 57 7.51 -4.27 -1.04
C LEU A 57 6.90 -5.32 -1.97
N THR A 58 6.46 -4.94 -3.17
CA THR A 58 5.84 -5.87 -4.12
C THR A 58 6.37 -5.71 -5.54
N THR A 59 6.61 -6.83 -6.21
CA THR A 59 6.91 -6.90 -7.65
C THR A 59 5.70 -7.34 -8.47
N ASP A 60 4.52 -7.39 -7.85
CA ASP A 60 3.30 -7.92 -8.44
C ASP A 60 2.19 -6.85 -8.47
N GLY A 61 1.38 -6.93 -9.52
CA GLY A 61 0.41 -5.92 -9.94
C GLY A 61 0.54 -5.63 -11.43
N GLU A 62 -0.58 -5.71 -12.17
CA GLU A 62 -0.64 -5.50 -13.62
C GLU A 62 -0.12 -4.12 -14.07
N TRP A 63 -0.11 -3.15 -13.16
CA TRP A 63 0.36 -1.79 -13.39
C TRP A 63 1.88 -1.61 -13.19
N LEU A 64 2.56 -2.60 -12.60
CA LEU A 64 4.01 -2.58 -12.42
C LEU A 64 4.70 -3.10 -13.67
N LYS A 65 5.78 -2.42 -14.07
CA LYS A 65 6.63 -2.89 -15.17
C LYS A 65 7.46 -4.09 -14.70
N GLU A 66 7.86 -4.94 -15.64
CA GLU A 66 8.79 -6.03 -15.34
C GLU A 66 10.05 -5.50 -14.66
N ARG A 67 10.58 -6.26 -13.68
CA ARG A 67 11.76 -5.89 -12.88
C ARG A 67 11.60 -4.56 -12.13
N THR A 68 10.38 -4.20 -11.76
CA THR A 68 10.13 -3.09 -10.83
C THR A 68 9.56 -3.60 -9.51
N LEU A 69 9.87 -2.86 -8.46
CA LEU A 69 9.42 -3.07 -7.10
C LEU A 69 8.68 -1.82 -6.65
N PHE A 70 7.42 -1.94 -6.26
CA PHE A 70 6.76 -0.91 -5.48
C PHE A 70 7.22 -0.99 -4.03
N CYS A 71 7.74 0.12 -3.50
CA CYS A 71 8.04 0.35 -2.08
C CYS A 71 7.06 1.41 -1.57
N GLY A 72 6.29 1.12 -0.52
CA GLY A 72 5.29 2.07 -0.02
C GLY A 72 4.69 1.73 1.34
N TRP A 73 3.68 2.48 1.74
CA TRP A 73 2.84 2.24 2.90
C TRP A 73 1.50 1.63 2.45
N ASN A 74 1.07 0.53 3.09
CA ASN A 74 -0.19 -0.17 2.83
C ASN A 74 -1.13 -0.01 4.03
N ILE A 75 -2.38 0.32 3.75
CA ILE A 75 -3.49 0.32 4.70
C ILE A 75 -4.58 -0.57 4.13
N GLU A 76 -5.06 -1.51 4.94
CA GLU A 76 -6.05 -2.50 4.52
C GLU A 76 -7.40 -2.26 5.20
N LYS A 77 -8.48 -2.31 4.42
CA LYS A 77 -9.85 -2.44 4.90
C LYS A 77 -10.27 -3.91 4.82
N GLY A 78 -10.78 -4.42 5.94
CA GLY A 78 -11.39 -5.74 6.00
C GLY A 78 -12.83 -5.75 5.52
N MET A 79 -13.44 -6.91 5.64
CA MET A 79 -14.87 -7.05 5.38
C MET A 79 -15.67 -6.61 6.60
N ALA A 80 -16.87 -6.06 6.41
CA ALA A 80 -17.79 -5.81 7.52
C ALA A 80 -18.49 -7.10 7.98
N HIS A 81 -18.60 -8.09 7.10
CA HIS A 81 -19.19 -9.39 7.39
C HIS A 81 -18.29 -10.52 6.89
N ALA A 82 -18.08 -11.54 7.72
CA ALA A 82 -17.22 -12.66 7.34
C ALA A 82 -17.86 -13.52 6.24
N GLY A 83 -19.19 -13.61 6.17
CA GLY A 83 -19.85 -14.64 5.35
C GLY A 83 -19.32 -16.03 5.75
N SER A 84 -18.76 -16.76 4.79
CA SER A 84 -18.05 -18.04 5.00
C SER A 84 -16.55 -17.91 5.30
N TRP A 85 -16.02 -16.69 5.38
CA TRP A 85 -14.59 -16.42 5.56
C TRP A 85 -14.17 -16.41 7.03
N PRO A 86 -12.86 -16.55 7.33
CA PRO A 86 -12.36 -16.50 8.70
C PRO A 86 -12.78 -15.21 9.41
N ALA A 87 -13.21 -15.32 10.67
CA ALA A 87 -13.58 -14.18 11.50
C ALA A 87 -12.46 -13.14 11.63
N SER A 88 -11.20 -13.54 11.45
CA SER A 88 -10.04 -12.66 11.40
C SER A 88 -10.08 -11.63 10.27
N ASN A 89 -10.87 -11.86 9.22
CA ASN A 89 -11.00 -10.93 8.09
C ASN A 89 -12.09 -9.87 8.32
N VAL A 90 -12.86 -10.00 9.39
CA VAL A 90 -13.88 -9.01 9.77
C VAL A 90 -13.17 -7.82 10.40
N MET A 91 -13.36 -6.66 9.79
CA MET A 91 -12.85 -5.40 10.29
C MET A 91 -13.44 -5.12 11.67
N ASN A 92 -12.57 -4.78 12.62
CA ASN A 92 -12.99 -4.35 13.94
C ASN A 92 -12.36 -3.00 14.30
N LYS A 93 -12.86 -2.37 15.36
CA LYS A 93 -12.46 -1.03 15.80
C LYS A 93 -10.96 -0.81 16.07
N SER A 94 -10.17 -1.88 16.19
CA SER A 94 -8.71 -1.80 16.42
C SER A 94 -7.89 -1.80 15.13
N TRP A 95 -8.54 -1.87 13.96
CA TRP A 95 -7.86 -1.84 12.68
C TRP A 95 -7.47 -0.42 12.30
N HIS A 96 -6.23 -0.26 11.84
CA HIS A 96 -5.67 1.02 11.44
C HIS A 96 -6.47 1.77 10.36
N TRP A 97 -7.27 1.04 9.57
CA TRP A 97 -8.21 1.62 8.62
C TRP A 97 -9.11 2.70 9.25
N HIS A 98 -9.59 2.49 10.48
CA HIS A 98 -10.45 3.43 11.17
C HIS A 98 -9.74 4.74 11.54
N ASP A 99 -8.43 4.71 11.74
CA ASP A 99 -7.61 5.91 11.99
C ASP A 99 -7.16 6.56 10.69
N PHE A 100 -6.97 5.77 9.63
CA PHE A 100 -6.54 6.26 8.33
C PHE A 100 -7.63 7.07 7.63
N VAL A 101 -8.84 6.53 7.53
CA VAL A 101 -9.93 7.13 6.73
C VAL A 101 -10.29 8.57 7.17
N PRO A 102 -10.32 8.93 8.47
CA PRO A 102 -10.56 10.32 8.89
C PRO A 102 -9.39 11.29 8.62
N VAL A 103 -8.16 10.78 8.46
CA VAL A 103 -6.92 11.58 8.30
C VAL A 103 -6.67 11.95 6.83
N THR A 104 -7.53 11.51 5.94
CA THR A 104 -7.48 11.74 4.50
C THR A 104 -7.78 13.22 4.20
N ASN A 105 -6.75 14.10 4.30
CA ASN A 105 -6.72 15.53 3.93
C ASN A 105 -5.30 16.09 4.13
N GLU A 106 -5.14 17.29 4.72
CA GLU A 106 -3.86 18.01 4.89
C GLU A 106 -2.73 17.16 5.52
N PRO A 107 -2.95 16.38 6.60
CA PRO A 107 -1.86 15.56 7.15
C PRO A 107 -1.35 14.51 6.16
N LEU A 108 -2.24 13.93 5.35
CA LEU A 108 -1.86 12.96 4.32
C LEU A 108 -1.09 13.64 3.18
N VAL A 109 -1.54 14.81 2.74
CA VAL A 109 -0.82 15.61 1.72
C VAL A 109 0.57 15.99 2.21
N GLN A 110 0.72 16.36 3.48
CA GLN A 110 2.04 16.66 4.07
C GLN A 110 2.94 15.42 4.10
N MET A 111 2.44 14.27 4.56
CA MET A 111 3.22 13.02 4.56
C MET A 111 3.67 12.64 3.14
N ILE A 112 2.79 12.79 2.16
CA ILE A 112 3.11 12.55 0.74
C ILE A 112 4.17 13.54 0.25
N ALA A 113 4.10 14.81 0.64
CA ALA A 113 5.09 15.81 0.26
C ALA A 113 6.48 15.50 0.86
N GLU A 114 6.55 15.15 2.15
CA GLU A 114 7.78 14.71 2.82
C GLU A 114 8.37 13.46 2.15
N ALA A 115 7.53 12.47 1.85
CA ALA A 115 7.91 11.25 1.15
C ALA A 115 8.42 11.52 -0.27
N ARG A 116 7.76 12.41 -1.03
CA ARG A 116 8.16 12.84 -2.38
C ARG A 116 9.55 13.49 -2.37
N THR A 117 9.83 14.38 -1.42
CA THR A 117 11.15 15.01 -1.28
C THR A 117 12.27 13.99 -1.05
N ALA A 118 11.99 12.89 -0.34
CA ALA A 118 12.99 11.86 -0.08
C ALA A 118 13.44 11.08 -1.34
N VAL A 119 12.57 11.01 -2.36
CA VAL A 119 12.81 10.22 -3.58
C VAL A 119 12.92 11.07 -4.85
N ASP A 120 12.72 12.38 -4.73
CA ASP A 120 12.72 13.33 -5.84
C ASP A 120 11.84 12.87 -7.02
N ALA A 121 10.66 12.34 -6.68
CA ALA A 121 9.71 11.82 -7.66
C ALA A 121 8.29 11.85 -7.11
N ASP A 122 7.32 12.11 -8.00
CA ASP A 122 5.91 12.00 -7.67
C ASP A 122 5.58 10.56 -7.24
N LEU A 123 4.77 10.44 -6.19
CA LEU A 123 4.35 9.16 -5.63
C LEU A 123 3.15 8.61 -6.39
N GLN A 124 2.88 7.33 -6.16
CA GLN A 124 1.73 6.62 -6.65
C GLN A 124 0.79 6.29 -5.50
N LEU A 125 -0.50 6.50 -5.74
CA LEU A 125 -1.61 6.06 -4.92
C LEU A 125 -2.29 4.91 -5.66
N VAL A 126 -2.29 3.73 -5.06
CA VAL A 126 -2.89 2.53 -5.63
C VAL A 126 -4.01 2.08 -4.71
N VAL A 127 -5.21 1.89 -5.25
CA VAL A 127 -6.31 1.27 -4.52
C VAL A 127 -6.68 -0.02 -5.22
N CYS A 128 -6.64 -1.12 -4.47
CA CYS A 128 -7.16 -2.41 -4.93
C CYS A 128 -8.42 -2.72 -4.14
N ALA A 129 -9.42 -3.28 -4.79
CA ALA A 129 -10.61 -3.82 -4.15
C ALA A 129 -10.93 -5.19 -4.73
N ALA A 130 -11.25 -6.14 -3.86
CA ALA A 130 -11.62 -7.48 -4.31
C ALA A 130 -12.69 -8.05 -3.38
N VAL A 131 -13.66 -8.72 -3.99
CA VAL A 131 -14.47 -9.71 -3.27
C VAL A 131 -13.69 -11.01 -3.30
N PRO A 132 -13.57 -11.74 -2.17
CA PRO A 132 -12.90 -13.04 -2.18
C PRO A 132 -13.44 -13.99 -3.25
N GLY A 133 -12.56 -14.51 -4.10
CA GLY A 133 -12.91 -15.37 -5.25
C GLY A 133 -13.44 -14.62 -6.48
N GLY A 134 -13.64 -13.31 -6.39
CA GLY A 134 -14.03 -12.45 -7.50
C GLY A 134 -12.84 -11.83 -8.22
N GLN A 135 -13.14 -11.10 -9.31
CA GLN A 135 -12.15 -10.29 -10.01
C GLN A 135 -11.83 -9.04 -9.18
N SER A 136 -10.54 -8.72 -9.07
CA SER A 136 -10.09 -7.50 -8.41
C SER A 136 -10.33 -6.27 -9.31
N ALA A 137 -10.77 -5.17 -8.71
CA ALA A 137 -10.67 -3.83 -9.28
C ALA A 137 -9.38 -3.17 -8.79
N HIS A 138 -8.73 -2.37 -9.64
CA HIS A 138 -7.59 -1.57 -9.23
C HIS A 138 -7.60 -0.19 -9.89
N ILE A 139 -7.15 0.82 -9.15
CA ILE A 139 -6.83 2.15 -9.67
C ILE A 139 -5.39 2.49 -9.31
N VAL A 140 -4.72 3.18 -10.22
CA VAL A 140 -3.39 3.75 -9.99
C VAL A 140 -3.45 5.22 -10.35
N MET A 141 -3.04 6.07 -9.42
CA MET A 141 -2.98 7.51 -9.60
C MET A 141 -1.59 8.02 -9.25
N GLN A 142 -1.09 8.97 -10.03
CA GLN A 142 0.07 9.76 -9.66
C GLN A 142 -0.37 10.89 -8.74
N VAL A 143 0.37 11.13 -7.66
CA VAL A 143 0.11 12.19 -6.69
C VAL A 143 1.13 13.31 -6.87
N SER A 144 0.63 14.52 -7.16
CA SER A 144 1.45 15.72 -7.34
C SER A 144 0.89 16.86 -6.49
N GLY A 145 1.43 16.99 -5.26
CA GLY A 145 0.83 17.82 -4.23
C GLY A 145 -0.55 17.29 -3.82
N SER A 146 -1.58 18.12 -3.92
CA SER A 146 -2.97 17.72 -3.69
C SER A 146 -3.67 17.16 -4.94
N ARG A 147 -3.04 17.22 -6.13
CA ARG A 147 -3.64 16.77 -7.38
C ARG A 147 -3.39 15.30 -7.63
N LEU A 148 -4.37 14.64 -8.23
CA LEU A 148 -4.34 13.25 -8.65
C LEU A 148 -4.46 13.16 -10.16
N LYS A 149 -3.58 12.38 -10.77
CA LYS A 149 -3.63 12.07 -12.20
C LYS A 149 -3.81 10.56 -12.37
N PRO A 150 -4.93 10.09 -12.97
CA PRO A 150 -5.11 8.68 -13.26
C PRO A 150 -4.01 8.15 -14.19
N LEU A 151 -3.45 6.99 -13.85
CA LEU A 151 -2.47 6.25 -14.65
C LEU A 151 -3.05 4.95 -15.20
N ALA A 152 -3.82 4.22 -14.39
CA ALA A 152 -4.47 2.98 -14.78
C ALA A 152 -5.78 2.76 -14.02
N TYR A 153 -6.71 2.06 -14.64
CA TYR A 153 -7.95 1.59 -14.02
C TYR A 153 -8.36 0.25 -14.62
N GLN A 154 -8.54 -0.76 -13.76
CA GLN A 154 -9.19 -2.02 -14.09
C GLN A 154 -10.53 -2.07 -13.36
N PRO A 155 -11.65 -2.22 -14.09
CA PRO A 155 -12.95 -2.00 -13.51
C PRO A 155 -13.39 -3.07 -12.51
N GLY A 156 -12.92 -4.31 -12.58
CA GLY A 156 -13.43 -5.39 -11.72
C GLY A 156 -14.97 -5.43 -11.74
N ASP A 157 -15.60 -5.11 -10.61
CA ASP A 157 -17.05 -4.97 -10.43
C ASP A 157 -17.55 -3.50 -10.39
N ASN A 158 -16.73 -2.57 -10.84
CA ASN A 158 -16.91 -1.11 -10.83
C ASN A 158 -16.92 -0.46 -9.44
N ILE A 159 -16.53 -1.16 -8.36
CA ILE A 159 -16.56 -0.58 -7.01
C ILE A 159 -15.68 0.66 -6.83
N LEU A 160 -14.62 0.78 -7.65
CA LEU A 160 -13.67 1.90 -7.61
C LEU A 160 -13.95 3.00 -8.64
N VAL A 161 -15.07 2.94 -9.38
CA VAL A 161 -15.31 3.86 -10.52
C VAL A 161 -15.34 5.33 -10.11
N ASN A 162 -15.91 5.65 -8.94
CA ASN A 162 -15.98 7.03 -8.48
C ASN A 162 -14.60 7.52 -8.01
N LEU A 163 -13.87 6.68 -7.28
CA LEU A 163 -12.48 6.98 -6.90
C LEU A 163 -11.63 7.24 -8.14
N ALA A 164 -11.75 6.42 -9.18
CA ALA A 164 -10.99 6.56 -10.45
C ALA A 164 -11.19 7.93 -11.14
N ARG A 165 -12.30 8.62 -10.87
CA ARG A 165 -12.65 9.92 -11.46
C ARG A 165 -12.20 11.12 -10.63
N THR A 166 -11.66 10.90 -9.44
CA THR A 166 -11.20 11.98 -8.57
C THR A 166 -9.94 12.64 -9.14
N ALA A 167 -9.86 13.97 -9.03
CA ALA A 167 -8.76 14.78 -9.56
C ALA A 167 -7.86 15.37 -8.46
N ASP A 168 -8.24 15.20 -7.20
CA ASP A 168 -7.56 15.76 -6.04
C ASP A 168 -7.76 14.89 -4.80
N MET A 169 -6.87 15.09 -3.82
CA MET A 169 -6.84 14.32 -2.58
C MET A 169 -8.11 14.50 -1.74
N ALA A 170 -8.75 15.67 -1.74
CA ALA A 170 -9.97 15.88 -0.94
C ALA A 170 -11.14 15.08 -1.52
N SER A 171 -11.36 15.19 -2.83
CA SER A 171 -12.35 14.38 -3.57
C SER A 171 -12.09 12.88 -3.43
N PHE A 172 -10.82 12.45 -3.50
CA PHE A 172 -10.43 11.06 -3.26
C PHE A 172 -10.79 10.60 -1.84
N SER A 173 -10.51 11.42 -0.85
CA SER A 173 -10.79 11.17 0.56
C SER A 173 -12.30 11.00 0.81
N ASP A 174 -13.10 11.86 0.19
CA ASP A 174 -14.56 11.82 0.26
C ASP A 174 -15.13 10.54 -0.34
N GLU A 175 -14.64 10.13 -1.51
CA GLU A 175 -15.06 8.88 -2.16
C GLU A 175 -14.58 7.65 -1.39
N LEU A 176 -13.35 7.68 -0.84
CA LEU A 176 -12.80 6.57 -0.06
C LEU A 176 -13.64 6.31 1.21
N ARG A 177 -14.11 7.39 1.87
CA ARG A 177 -15.00 7.30 3.03
C ARG A 177 -16.31 6.58 2.73
N LYS A 178 -16.85 6.73 1.51
CA LYS A 178 -18.07 6.04 1.08
C LYS A 178 -17.86 4.53 0.95
N LEU A 179 -16.61 4.08 0.80
CA LEU A 179 -16.25 2.66 0.80
C LEU A 179 -16.20 2.02 2.20
N ASN A 180 -16.73 2.69 3.23
CA ASN A 180 -17.03 2.09 4.54
C ASN A 180 -18.50 1.69 4.70
N GLY A 181 -19.31 1.86 3.65
CA GLY A 181 -20.74 1.57 3.71
C GLY A 181 -21.11 0.11 3.43
N PRO A 182 -22.39 -0.25 3.68
CA PRO A 182 -22.96 -1.56 3.34
C PRO A 182 -22.69 -2.06 1.91
N PRO A 183 -22.65 -1.21 0.85
CA PRO A 183 -22.36 -1.66 -0.50
C PRO A 183 -20.97 -2.29 -0.69
N THR A 184 -20.05 -2.03 0.24
CA THR A 184 -18.66 -2.50 0.20
C THR A 184 -18.34 -3.43 1.37
N ALA A 185 -19.36 -3.94 2.05
CA ALA A 185 -19.21 -4.78 3.23
C ALA A 185 -18.43 -6.08 2.97
N TRP A 186 -18.42 -6.53 1.71
CA TRP A 186 -17.79 -7.77 1.27
C TRP A 186 -16.45 -7.55 0.55
N HIS A 187 -16.08 -6.30 0.33
CA HIS A 187 -14.85 -5.93 -0.35
C HIS A 187 -13.72 -5.81 0.65
N TRP A 188 -12.67 -6.57 0.38
CA TRP A 188 -11.34 -6.26 0.87
C TRP A 188 -10.80 -5.07 0.08
N LEU A 189 -10.20 -4.09 0.76
CA LEU A 189 -9.51 -2.98 0.09
C LEU A 189 -8.09 -2.80 0.59
N ASP A 190 -7.19 -2.49 -0.33
CA ASP A 190 -5.83 -2.04 -0.03
C ASP A 190 -5.68 -0.62 -0.56
N VAL A 191 -5.21 0.31 0.29
CA VAL A 191 -4.76 1.63 -0.13
C VAL A 191 -3.25 1.69 0.07
N ARG A 192 -2.53 1.89 -1.01
CA ARG A 192 -1.07 1.91 -1.05
C ARG A 192 -0.56 3.25 -1.52
N ILE A 193 0.43 3.79 -0.83
CA ILE A 193 1.06 5.07 -1.17
C ILE A 193 2.56 4.86 -1.19
N GLY A 194 3.21 5.12 -2.31
CA GLY A 194 4.63 4.81 -2.45
C GLY A 194 5.16 5.06 -3.83
N GLN A 195 6.20 4.34 -4.19
CA GLN A 195 6.89 4.54 -5.45
C GLN A 195 7.50 3.27 -6.01
N ALA A 196 7.54 3.19 -7.34
CA ALA A 196 8.19 2.10 -8.05
C ALA A 196 9.70 2.36 -8.24
N PHE A 197 10.50 1.33 -7.97
CA PHE A 197 11.94 1.29 -8.13
C PHE A 197 12.31 0.16 -9.09
N SER A 198 13.24 0.38 -10.00
CA SER A 198 13.83 -0.71 -10.77
C SER A 198 14.66 -1.62 -9.87
N LEU A 199 14.59 -2.93 -10.09
CA LEU A 199 15.48 -3.91 -9.48
C LEU A 199 16.66 -4.16 -10.41
N ASN A 200 17.84 -3.68 -10.04
CA ASN A 200 19.08 -3.90 -10.78
C ASN A 200 20.24 -4.08 -9.79
N PRO A 201 20.69 -5.32 -9.53
CA PRO A 201 21.79 -5.62 -8.62
C PRO A 201 23.12 -4.90 -8.93
N LYS A 202 23.31 -4.43 -10.17
CA LYS A 202 24.52 -3.73 -10.61
C LYS A 202 24.35 -2.20 -10.67
N GLY A 203 23.15 -1.69 -10.40
CA GLY A 203 22.84 -0.26 -10.47
C GLY A 203 23.13 0.48 -9.15
N PRO A 204 22.99 1.82 -9.15
CA PRO A 204 23.11 2.61 -7.94
C PRO A 204 22.04 2.20 -6.92
N ASN A 205 22.42 2.12 -5.65
CA ASN A 205 21.51 1.68 -4.59
C ASN A 205 20.81 2.87 -3.93
N GLN A 206 19.52 3.06 -4.20
CA GLN A 206 18.70 4.11 -3.57
C GLN A 206 17.91 3.61 -2.36
N LEU A 207 18.41 2.57 -1.67
CA LEU A 207 17.77 2.03 -0.47
C LEU A 207 17.55 3.11 0.62
N GLU A 208 18.50 4.03 0.78
CA GLU A 208 18.36 5.13 1.75
C GLU A 208 17.20 6.06 1.40
N ALA A 209 16.98 6.35 0.11
CA ALA A 209 15.87 7.16 -0.36
C ALA A 209 14.52 6.47 -0.12
N CYS A 210 14.38 5.17 -0.48
CA CYS A 210 13.17 4.39 -0.13
C CYS A 210 12.97 4.34 1.38
N ALA A 211 14.02 4.19 2.20
CA ALA A 211 13.89 4.24 3.65
C ALA A 211 13.42 5.60 4.19
N LYS A 212 13.96 6.72 3.68
CA LYS A 212 13.50 8.07 4.05
C LYS A 212 12.04 8.31 3.65
N MET A 213 11.65 7.87 2.46
CA MET A 213 10.25 7.90 2.00
C MET A 213 9.33 7.13 2.93
N LEU A 214 9.67 5.88 3.27
CA LEU A 214 8.87 5.07 4.20
C LEU A 214 8.77 5.73 5.59
N LYS A 215 9.85 6.35 6.08
CA LYS A 215 9.86 7.06 7.37
C LYS A 215 8.89 8.25 7.43
N ALA A 216 8.57 8.89 6.29
CA ALA A 216 7.56 9.95 6.26
C ALA A 216 6.17 9.44 6.66
N PHE A 217 5.89 8.15 6.48
CA PHE A 217 4.64 7.51 6.90
C PHE A 217 4.70 6.93 8.33
N ALA A 218 5.88 6.84 8.94
CA ALA A 218 6.11 6.15 10.22
C ALA A 218 5.32 6.73 11.40
N ARG A 219 5.06 8.06 11.39
CA ARG A 219 4.30 8.73 12.45
C ARG A 219 2.89 8.16 12.65
N ARG A 220 2.35 7.46 11.63
CA ARG A 220 1.04 6.81 11.67
C ARG A 220 1.10 5.29 11.74
N VAL A 221 2.24 4.68 11.44
CA VAL A 221 2.41 3.21 11.55
C VAL A 221 2.50 2.74 13.00
N HIS A 222 2.89 3.63 13.92
CA HIS A 222 3.16 3.32 15.33
C HIS A 222 2.22 4.02 16.33
N SER A 223 1.24 4.79 15.84
CA SER A 223 0.15 5.38 16.65
C SER A 223 -0.97 4.37 16.80
#